data_AF-A0AAJ2SSA8-F1
#
_entry.id   AF-A0AAJ2SSA8-F1
#
_cell.length_a   1.000
_cell.length_b   1.000
_cell.length_c   1.000
_cell.angle_alpha   90.00
_cell.angle_beta   90.00
_cell.angle_gamma   90.00
#
_symmetry.space_group_name_H-M   'P 1'
#
loop_
_entity.id
_entity.type
_entity.pdbx_description
1 polymer ?
#
loop_
_entity_poly.entity_id
_entity_poly.type
_entity_poly.pdbx_seq_one_letter_code
_entity_poly.pdbx_strand_id
1 'polypeptide(L)'
;MAVQPDKRARAVQQAEAGMNLTERFRFGEYTLQAAARTPQPVIYEIRRDRPGFEDGHSVYRDLHDGWVVHDDEVRHATREGPLACLAWFVARQS
;
A
#
# COMPACT_ATOMS: atom_id res chain seq x y z
N MET A 1 -2.99 19.61 -22.12
CA MET A 1 -3.71 19.58 -20.83
C MET A 1 -2.69 19.33 -19.73
N ALA A 2 -2.38 20.33 -18.91
CA ALA A 2 -1.50 20.15 -17.75
C ALA A 2 -2.39 19.72 -16.57
N VAL A 3 -2.32 18.45 -16.18
CA VAL A 3 -2.98 17.96 -14.96
C VAL A 3 -2.15 18.49 -13.79
N GLN A 4 -2.70 19.46 -13.05
CA GLN A 4 -2.06 19.93 -11.82
C GLN A 4 -2.01 18.79 -10.81
N PRO A 5 -0.90 18.58 -10.09
CA PRO A 5 -0.86 17.61 -9.01
C PRO A 5 -1.85 18.07 -7.93
N ASP A 6 -2.84 17.24 -7.66
CA ASP A 6 -3.86 17.51 -6.66
C ASP A 6 -3.18 17.63 -5.28
N LYS A 7 -3.26 18.82 -4.69
CA LYS A 7 -2.56 19.18 -3.44
C LYS A 7 -3.27 18.66 -2.18
N ARG A 8 -4.36 17.90 -2.31
CA ARG A 8 -5.11 17.35 -1.18
C ARG A 8 -4.37 16.15 -0.56
N ALA A 9 -4.54 15.94 0.75
CA ALA A 9 -4.02 14.78 1.44
C ALA A 9 -4.51 13.48 0.76
N ARG A 10 -3.62 12.50 0.57
CA ARG A 10 -3.90 11.21 -0.10
C ARG A 10 -5.13 10.51 0.48
N ALA A 11 -5.37 10.65 1.79
CA ALA A 11 -6.56 10.14 2.47
C ALA A 11 -7.88 10.74 1.94
N VAL A 12 -7.92 12.04 1.63
CA VAL A 12 -9.10 12.72 1.05
C VAL A 12 -9.32 12.28 -0.39
N GLN A 13 -8.23 12.15 -1.17
CA GLN A 13 -8.32 11.61 -2.53
C GLN A 13 -8.80 10.16 -2.55
N GLN A 14 -8.40 9.34 -1.58
CA GLN A 14 -8.86 7.95 -1.44
C GLN A 14 -10.33 7.84 -1.00
N ALA A 15 -10.77 8.71 -0.08
CA ALA A 15 -12.16 8.78 0.37
C ALA A 15 -13.11 9.26 -0.76
N GLU A 16 -12.72 10.30 -1.51
CA GLU A 16 -13.49 10.81 -2.65
C GLU A 16 -13.44 9.88 -3.88
N ALA A 17 -12.33 9.14 -4.08
CA ALA A 17 -12.20 8.20 -5.20
C ALA A 17 -13.10 6.96 -5.09
N GLY A 18 -13.80 6.76 -3.96
CA GLY A 18 -14.72 5.64 -3.77
C GLY A 18 -14.07 4.29 -4.08
N MET A 19 -12.77 4.14 -3.83
CA MET A 19 -12.09 2.89 -4.08
C MET A 19 -12.58 1.90 -3.04
N ASN A 20 -13.53 1.03 -3.43
CA ASN A 20 -13.87 -0.18 -2.70
C ASN A 20 -12.60 -1.04 -2.63
N LEU A 21 -11.75 -0.77 -1.64
CA LEU A 21 -10.58 -1.56 -1.34
C LEU A 21 -11.06 -2.84 -0.67
N THR A 22 -10.48 -3.94 -1.10
CA THR A 22 -10.75 -5.28 -0.59
C THR A 22 -9.44 -5.85 -0.08
N GLU A 23 -9.50 -6.47 1.09
CA GLU A 23 -8.37 -7.23 1.63
C GLU A 23 -7.97 -8.32 0.65
N ARG A 24 -6.67 -8.38 0.33
CA ARG A 24 -6.08 -9.40 -0.54
C ARG A 24 -5.10 -10.28 0.22
N PHE A 25 -4.37 -9.68 1.16
CA PHE A 25 -3.42 -10.38 2.03
C PHE A 25 -3.48 -9.82 3.44
N ARG A 26 -3.13 -10.66 4.42
CA ARG A 26 -3.09 -10.32 5.84
C ARG A 26 -1.81 -10.86 6.47
N PHE A 27 -1.22 -10.07 7.36
CA PHE A 27 -0.07 -10.44 8.18
C PHE A 27 -0.23 -9.81 9.57
N GLY A 28 -0.66 -10.62 10.54
CA GLY A 28 -1.03 -10.13 11.86
C GLY A 28 -2.18 -9.11 11.79
N GLU A 29 -1.96 -7.95 12.41
CA GLU A 29 -2.91 -6.82 12.43
C GLU A 29 -2.87 -5.96 11.16
N TYR A 30 -1.97 -6.27 10.22
CA TYR A 30 -1.77 -5.50 9.00
C TYR A 30 -2.35 -6.23 7.79
N THR A 31 -2.93 -5.47 6.87
CA THR A 31 -3.57 -5.98 5.66
C THR A 31 -3.08 -5.22 4.44
N LEU A 32 -2.98 -5.94 3.31
CA LEU A 32 -2.83 -5.35 2.00
C LEU A 32 -4.19 -5.32 1.33
N GLN A 33 -4.64 -4.10 1.00
CA GLN A 33 -5.92 -3.88 0.35
C GLN A 33 -5.71 -3.29 -1.05
N ALA A 34 -6.54 -3.72 -1.99
CA ALA A 34 -6.51 -3.20 -3.35
C ALA A 34 -7.93 -3.06 -3.89
N ALA A 35 -8.09 -2.25 -4.93
CA ALA A 35 -9.39 -2.02 -5.55
C ALA A 35 -10.06 -3.33 -5.96
N ALA A 36 -11.31 -3.53 -5.54
CA ALA A 36 -12.09 -4.75 -5.75
C ALA A 36 -12.15 -5.15 -7.23
N ARG A 37 -12.34 -4.16 -8.10
CA ARG A 37 -12.43 -4.32 -9.57
C ARG A 37 -11.10 -4.69 -10.26
N THR A 38 -9.99 -4.70 -9.53
CA THR A 38 -8.66 -4.99 -10.08
C THR A 38 -8.24 -6.40 -9.69
N PRO A 39 -8.36 -7.40 -10.59
CA PRO A 39 -8.04 -8.79 -10.26
C PRO A 39 -6.54 -9.02 -10.07
N GLN A 40 -5.69 -8.22 -10.73
CA GLN A 40 -4.23 -8.26 -10.56
C GLN A 40 -3.73 -6.86 -10.20
N PRO A 41 -3.80 -6.47 -8.91
CA PRO A 41 -3.33 -5.17 -8.47
C PRO A 41 -1.82 -5.07 -8.64
N VAL A 42 -1.36 -3.93 -9.13
CA VAL A 42 0.06 -3.54 -9.13
C VAL A 42 0.40 -2.61 -7.97
N ILE A 43 -0.61 -2.19 -7.19
CA ILE A 43 -0.46 -1.39 -5.98
C ILE A 43 -1.44 -1.95 -4.93
N TYR A 44 -0.95 -2.06 -3.70
CA TYR A 44 -1.70 -2.39 -2.51
C TYR A 44 -1.47 -1.31 -1.45
N GLU A 45 -2.53 -0.92 -0.76
CA GLU A 45 -2.46 -0.02 0.38
C GLU A 45 -2.28 -0.87 1.64
N ILE A 46 -1.35 -0.47 2.51
CA ILE A 46 -1.17 -1.10 3.81
C ILE A 46 -2.17 -0.47 4.77
N ARG A 47 -2.97 -1.29 5.43
CA ARG A 47 -3.91 -0.89 6.48
C ARG A 47 -3.61 -1.67 7.75
N ARG A 48 -3.96 -1.10 8.90
CA ARG A 48 -3.89 -1.77 10.20
C ARG A 48 -5.28 -1.78 10.83
N ASP A 49 -5.63 -2.88 11.50
CA ASP A 49 -6.93 -3.02 12.18
C ASP A 49 -7.10 -2.03 13.37
N ARG A 50 -6.02 -1.37 13.82
CA ARG A 50 -6.01 -0.46 14.96
C ARG A 50 -6.23 1.01 14.55
N PRO A 51 -7.09 1.77 15.24
CA PRO A 51 -7.26 3.21 14.97
C PRO A 51 -5.96 3.98 15.26
N GLY A 52 -5.63 4.95 14.40
CA GLY A 52 -4.45 5.82 14.54
C GLY A 52 -3.23 5.44 13.70
N PHE A 53 -3.32 4.39 12.86
CA PHE A 53 -2.30 4.15 11.83
C PHE A 53 -2.44 5.20 10.73
N GLU A 54 -1.37 5.94 10.45
CA GLU A 54 -1.38 6.95 9.37
C GLU A 54 -1.49 6.27 8.01
N ASP A 55 -2.54 6.65 7.27
CA ASP A 55 -2.72 6.22 5.89
C ASP A 55 -1.62 6.83 5.01
N GLY A 56 -0.88 6.00 4.28
CA GLY A 56 0.18 6.49 3.38
C GLY A 56 1.13 5.41 2.87
N HIS A 57 1.25 4.30 3.60
CA HIS A 57 2.12 3.20 3.20
C HIS A 57 1.44 2.33 2.13
N SER A 58 2.19 2.01 1.09
CA SER A 58 1.71 1.18 -0.01
C SER A 58 2.83 0.29 -0.53
N VAL A 59 2.44 -0.90 -0.98
CA VAL A 59 3.30 -1.85 -1.68
C VAL A 59 2.96 -1.75 -3.16
N TYR A 60 3.94 -1.52 -4.01
CA TYR A 60 3.71 -1.42 -5.45
C TYR A 60 4.69 -2.29 -6.24
N ARG A 61 4.30 -2.65 -7.46
CA ARG A 61 5.10 -3.44 -8.38
C ARG A 61 5.97 -2.52 -9.21
N ASP A 62 7.26 -2.62 -9.00
CA ASP A 62 8.33 -2.10 -9.85
C ASP A 62 8.75 -3.16 -10.89
N LEU A 63 9.02 -2.73 -12.12
CA LEU A 63 9.36 -3.64 -13.21
C LEU A 63 10.78 -4.22 -13.10
N HIS A 64 11.69 -3.52 -12.43
CA HIS A 64 13.09 -3.94 -12.30
C HIS A 64 13.31 -4.72 -11.00
N ASP A 65 12.80 -4.19 -9.90
CA ASP A 65 13.11 -4.68 -8.56
C ASP A 65 12.02 -5.62 -7.99
N GLY A 66 10.86 -5.72 -8.63
CA GLY A 66 9.76 -6.56 -8.17
C GLY A 66 8.78 -5.78 -7.30
N TRP A 67 8.45 -6.28 -6.11
CA TRP A 67 7.57 -5.59 -5.17
C TRP A 67 8.37 -4.67 -4.26
N VAL A 68 7.89 -3.45 -4.08
CA VAL A 68 8.59 -2.39 -3.34
C VAL A 68 7.65 -1.80 -2.29
N VAL A 69 8.21 -1.52 -1.12
CA VAL A 69 7.57 -0.77 -0.05
C VAL A 69 8.55 0.26 0.51
N HIS A 70 8.03 1.39 0.96
CA HIS A 70 8.79 2.42 1.65
C HIS A 70 8.22 2.63 3.05
N ASP A 71 9.14 2.81 3.99
CA ASP A 71 8.90 3.16 5.37
C ASP A 71 9.84 4.32 5.70
N ASP A 72 9.31 5.54 5.70
CA ASP A 72 10.07 6.79 5.73
C ASP A 72 11.18 6.85 4.66
N GLU A 73 12.44 6.88 5.07
CA GLU A 73 13.61 6.93 4.18
C GLU A 73 14.09 5.55 3.75
N VAL A 74 13.49 4.47 4.27
CA VAL A 74 13.95 3.10 4.02
C VAL A 74 13.11 2.44 2.94
N ARG A 75 13.78 2.09 1.85
CA ARG A 75 13.21 1.30 0.75
C ARG A 75 13.51 -0.18 0.93
N HIS A 76 12.50 -1.02 0.77
CA HIS A 76 12.66 -2.47 0.63
C HIS A 76 12.06 -2.97 -0.68
N ALA A 77 12.79 -3.86 -1.35
CA ALA A 77 12.35 -4.49 -2.58
C ALA A 77 12.56 -6.00 -2.55
N THR A 78 11.61 -6.76 -3.08
CA THR A 78 11.66 -8.22 -3.15
C THR A 78 10.90 -8.76 -4.36
N ARG A 79 11.38 -9.87 -4.93
CA ARG A 79 10.68 -10.60 -6.01
C ARG A 79 9.74 -11.70 -5.50
N GLU A 80 9.74 -11.96 -4.19
CA GLU A 80 8.95 -13.04 -3.58
C GLU A 80 7.45 -12.73 -3.59
N GLY A 81 7.07 -11.46 -3.51
CA GLY A 81 5.67 -11.04 -3.57
C GLY A 81 5.36 -9.84 -2.68
N PRO A 82 4.13 -9.31 -2.77
CA PRO A 82 3.71 -8.18 -1.97
C PRO A 82 3.58 -8.53 -0.48
N LEU A 83 3.29 -9.80 -0.14
CA LEU A 83 3.22 -10.26 1.25
C LEU A 83 4.59 -10.22 1.94
N ALA A 84 5.69 -10.47 1.21
CA ALA A 84 7.04 -10.36 1.76
C ALA A 84 7.39 -8.91 2.09
N CYS A 85 6.98 -7.95 1.25
CA CYS A 85 7.06 -6.52 1.59
C CYS A 85 6.28 -6.18 2.85
N LEU A 86 5.06 -6.71 3.01
CA LEU A 86 4.25 -6.48 4.20
C LEU A 86 4.94 -7.04 5.45
N ALA A 87 5.47 -8.27 5.39
CA ALA A 87 6.16 -8.89 6.51
C ALA A 87 7.39 -8.06 6.95
N TRP A 88 8.20 -7.59 5.98
CA TRP A 88 9.33 -6.71 6.25
C TRP A 88 8.89 -5.39 6.90
N PHE A 89 7.82 -4.78 6.38
CA PHE A 89 7.27 -3.54 6.93
C PHE A 89 6.84 -3.73 8.38
N VAL A 90 6.06 -4.78 8.67
CA VAL A 90 5.57 -5.08 10.02
C VAL A 90 6.72 -5.35 11.00
N ALA A 91 7.77 -6.05 10.57
CA ALA A 91 8.93 -6.31 11.40
C ALA A 91 9.67 -5.03 11.86
N ARG A 92 9.51 -3.92 11.13
CA ARG A 92 10.10 -2.61 11.48
C ARG A 92 9.24 -1.77 12.40
N GLN A 93 7.95 -2.07 12.47
CA GLN A 93 7.00 -1.40 13.36
C GLN A 93 7.01 -2.00 14.77
N SER A 94 7.81 -3.05 15.00
CA SER A 94 7.95 -3.79 16.25
C SER A 94 9.15 -3.34 17.08
#